data_AF-A0A1G2E436-F1
#
_entry.id   AF-A0A1G2E436-F1
#
_cell.length_a   1.000
_cell.length_b   1.000
_cell.length_c   1.000
_cell.angle_alpha   90.00
_cell.angle_beta   90.00
_cell.angle_gamma   90.00
#
_symmetry.space_group_name_H-M   'P 1'
#
loop_
_entity.id
_entity.type
_entity.pdbx_description
1 polymer ?
#
loop_
_entity_poly.entity_id
_entity_poly.type
_entity_poly.pdbx_seq_one_letter_code
_entity_poly.pdbx_strand_id
1 'polypeptide(L)'
;MRHGLSAARKNKVMRKSIIFGFGASLILLFLYFSVLSLISGWDFAVSQFSENWYWVIGLAAGFGIQIGIFTYLRALHRAKVSGKIVAASGTTSTIAMISCCAHYLVNILPVIGISGLAVFLGQYQTELFIVGAISNLAGIFYLLSKAKKFKQNHTL
;
A
#
# COMPACT_ATOMS: atom_id res chain seq x y z
N MET A 1 -8.84 -35.65 1.34
CA MET A 1 -7.55 -35.62 2.08
C MET A 1 -7.25 -34.18 2.52
N ARG A 2 -7.28 -33.92 3.83
CA ARG A 2 -7.06 -32.58 4.42
C ARG A 2 -5.56 -32.27 4.46
N HIS A 3 -5.01 -31.60 3.44
CA HIS A 3 -3.66 -31.04 3.52
C HIS A 3 -3.67 -29.78 4.38
N GLY A 4 -3.76 -29.96 5.71
CA GLY A 4 -3.45 -28.89 6.66
C GLY A 4 -1.98 -28.52 6.53
N LEU A 5 -1.67 -27.22 6.38
CA LEU A 5 -0.29 -26.76 6.49
C LEU A 5 0.26 -27.12 7.89
N SER A 6 1.38 -27.84 7.94
CA SER A 6 2.14 -28.07 9.18
C SER A 6 2.42 -26.74 9.89
N ALA A 7 2.42 -26.74 11.23
CA ALA A 7 2.67 -25.57 12.07
C ALA A 7 3.96 -24.83 11.67
N ALA A 8 5.03 -25.58 11.35
CA ALA A 8 6.30 -25.02 10.88
C ALA A 8 6.14 -24.24 9.56
N ARG A 9 5.30 -24.72 8.64
CA ARG A 9 5.03 -24.03 7.37
C ARG A 9 4.19 -22.76 7.58
N LYS A 10 3.22 -22.78 8.49
CA LYS A 10 2.44 -21.58 8.86
C LYS A 10 3.34 -20.50 9.44
N ASN A 11 4.24 -20.85 10.36
CA ASN A 11 5.20 -19.91 10.95
C ASN A 11 6.13 -19.29 9.91
N LYS A 12 6.63 -20.09 8.96
CA LYS A 12 7.47 -19.58 7.87
C LYS A 12 6.72 -18.60 6.95
N VAL A 13 5.46 -18.90 6.63
CA VAL A 13 4.60 -18.02 5.82
C VAL A 13 4.29 -16.73 6.59
N MET A 14 3.97 -16.81 7.88
CA MET A 14 3.74 -15.64 8.73
C MET A 14 4.96 -14.72 8.77
N ARG A 15 6.14 -15.27 9.07
CA ARG A 15 7.38 -14.48 9.12
C ARG A 15 7.68 -13.79 7.79
N LYS A 16 7.54 -14.52 6.67
CA LYS A 16 7.72 -13.93 5.35
C LYS A 16 6.73 -12.78 5.12
N SER A 17 5.46 -12.97 5.48
CA SER A 17 4.42 -11.96 5.27
C SER A 17 4.69 -10.67 6.06
N ILE A 18 5.18 -10.79 7.30
CA ILE A 18 5.60 -9.64 8.11
C ILE A 18 6.76 -8.89 7.44
N ILE A 19 7.79 -9.60 6.96
CA ILE A 19 8.94 -9.00 6.28
C ILE A 19 8.48 -8.24 5.02
N PHE A 20 7.59 -8.82 4.22
CA PHE A 20 7.06 -8.16 3.03
C PHE A 20 6.22 -6.94 3.37
N GLY A 21 5.39 -7.00 4.41
CA GLY A 21 4.61 -5.85 4.88
C GLY A 21 5.50 -4.70 5.34
N PHE A 22 6.49 -5.01 6.20
CA PHE A 22 7.45 -4.01 6.68
C PHE A 22 8.29 -3.41 5.55
N GLY A 23 8.79 -4.26 4.64
CA GLY A 23 9.52 -3.81 3.46
C GLY A 23 8.68 -2.90 2.56
N ALA A 24 7.40 -3.19 2.39
CA ALA A 24 6.48 -2.35 1.62
C ALA A 24 6.28 -0.97 2.26
N SER A 25 6.16 -0.88 3.58
CA SER A 25 6.11 0.41 4.29
C SER A 25 7.39 1.22 4.10
N LEU A 26 8.56 0.59 4.24
CA LEU A 26 9.85 1.27 4.05
C LEU A 26 10.04 1.74 2.62
N ILE A 27 9.70 0.91 1.63
CA ILE A 27 9.76 1.29 0.22
C ILE A 27 8.83 2.47 -0.06
N LEU A 28 7.62 2.47 0.51
CA LEU A 28 6.68 3.58 0.32
C LEU A 28 7.20 4.88 0.93
N LEU A 29 7.79 4.83 2.13
CA LEU A 29 8.42 6.00 2.75
C LEU A 29 9.63 6.47 1.95
N PHE A 30 10.48 5.55 1.49
CA PHE A 30 11.63 5.88 0.65
C PHE A 30 11.18 6.55 -0.65
N LEU A 31 10.14 6.04 -1.30
CA LEU A 31 9.57 6.65 -2.50
C LEU A 31 8.99 8.04 -2.22
N TYR A 32 8.28 8.22 -1.10
CA TYR A 32 7.79 9.53 -0.66
C TYR A 32 8.94 10.54 -0.55
N PHE A 33 9.99 10.24 0.22
CA PHE A 33 11.13 11.14 0.37
C PHE A 33 11.88 11.36 -0.94
N SER A 34 12.09 10.31 -1.74
CA SER A 34 12.80 10.42 -3.02
C SER A 34 12.08 11.34 -3.99
N VAL A 35 10.77 11.14 -4.18
CA VAL A 35 9.96 11.94 -5.11
C VAL A 35 9.91 13.40 -4.65
N LEU A 36 9.61 13.66 -3.38
CA LEU A 36 9.55 15.04 -2.87
C LEU A 36 10.92 15.73 -2.95
N SER A 37 12.00 15.02 -2.63
CA SER A 37 13.36 15.59 -2.68
C SER A 37 13.81 15.90 -4.10
N LEU A 38 13.50 15.04 -5.07
CA LEU A 38 13.86 15.24 -6.48
C LEU A 38 13.09 16.40 -7.12
N ILE A 39 11.86 16.64 -6.69
CA ILE A 39 10.96 17.62 -7.32
C ILE A 39 11.03 18.99 -6.64
N SER A 40 11.11 19.01 -5.32
CA SER A 40 10.97 20.24 -4.53
C SER A 40 12.15 20.50 -3.59
N GLY A 41 13.16 19.62 -3.58
CA GLY A 41 14.34 19.73 -2.73
C GLY A 41 14.20 19.02 -1.38
N TRP A 42 15.35 18.70 -0.78
CA TRP A 42 15.42 17.95 0.48
C TRP A 42 14.79 18.70 1.66
N ASP A 43 15.06 19.99 1.81
CA ASP A 43 14.51 20.79 2.92
C ASP A 43 12.98 20.84 2.89
N PHE A 44 12.40 20.89 1.69
CA PHE A 44 10.95 20.83 1.51
C PHE A 44 10.38 19.46 1.87
N ALA A 45 11.06 18.37 1.47
CA ALA A 45 10.61 17.01 1.82
C ALA A 45 10.59 16.79 3.34
N VAL A 46 11.60 17.29 4.05
CA VAL A 46 11.71 17.16 5.52
C VAL A 46 10.69 18.06 6.23
N SER A 47 10.45 19.29 5.76
CA SER A 47 9.44 20.16 6.36
C SER A 47 8.03 19.60 6.19
N GLN A 48 7.68 19.15 4.97
CA GLN A 48 6.39 18.53 4.69
C GLN A 48 6.17 17.23 5.47
N PHE A 49 7.22 16.42 5.63
CA PHE A 49 7.14 15.25 6.47
C PHE A 49 6.90 15.63 7.93
N SER A 50 7.67 16.58 8.47
CA SER A 50 7.56 17.03 9.87
C SER A 50 6.16 17.55 10.21
N GLU A 51 5.52 18.27 9.28
CA GLU A 51 4.15 18.79 9.45
C GLU A 51 3.08 17.70 9.41
N ASN A 52 3.30 16.66 8.59
CA ASN A 52 2.28 15.66 8.25
C ASN A 52 2.65 14.22 8.68
N TRP A 53 3.64 14.06 9.54
CA TRP A 53 4.28 12.78 9.81
C TRP A 53 3.29 11.70 10.27
N TYR A 54 2.28 12.09 11.05
CA TYR A 54 1.25 11.18 11.57
C TYR A 54 0.39 10.59 10.44
N TRP A 55 0.03 11.39 9.43
CA TRP A 55 -0.66 10.89 8.23
C TRP A 55 0.25 9.99 7.39
N VAL A 56 1.48 10.43 7.13
CA VAL A 56 2.42 9.70 6.27
C VAL A 56 2.79 8.34 6.88
N ILE A 57 3.14 8.32 8.16
CA ILE A 57 3.46 7.08 8.89
C ILE A 57 2.22 6.21 9.02
N GLY A 58 1.06 6.77 9.34
CA GLY A 58 -0.19 6.02 9.46
C GLY A 58 -0.57 5.31 8.16
N LEU A 59 -0.52 6.03 7.04
CA LEU A 59 -0.79 5.47 5.70
C LEU A 59 0.26 4.42 5.31
N ALA A 60 1.55 4.68 5.56
CA ALA A 60 2.62 3.73 5.25
C ALA A 60 2.52 2.45 6.08
N ALA A 61 2.23 2.56 7.36
CA ALA A 61 2.01 1.41 8.25
C ALA A 61 0.77 0.62 7.80
N GLY A 62 -0.34 1.31 7.52
CA GLY A 62 -1.56 0.69 7.05
C GLY A 62 -1.38 -0.06 5.73
N PHE A 63 -0.66 0.53 4.78
CA PHE A 63 -0.27 -0.12 3.53
C PHE A 63 0.58 -1.38 3.76
N GLY A 64 1.57 -1.30 4.66
CA GLY A 64 2.37 -2.47 5.04
C GLY A 64 1.54 -3.60 5.66
N ILE A 65 0.57 -3.26 6.51
CA ILE A 65 -0.39 -4.22 7.09
C ILE A 65 -1.20 -4.89 5.97
N GLN A 66 -1.73 -4.13 5.00
CA GLN A 66 -2.45 -4.67 3.86
C GLN A 66 -1.58 -5.65 3.05
N ILE A 67 -0.34 -5.28 2.74
CA ILE A 67 0.61 -6.15 2.02
C ILE A 67 0.94 -7.40 2.83
N GLY A 68 1.14 -7.28 4.15
CA GLY A 68 1.37 -8.42 5.05
C GLY A 68 0.20 -9.40 5.04
N ILE A 69 -1.04 -8.92 5.21
CA ILE A 69 -2.23 -9.79 5.19
C ILE A 69 -2.42 -10.40 3.79
N PHE A 70 -2.24 -9.61 2.73
CA PHE A 70 -2.37 -10.08 1.35
C PHE A 70 -1.34 -11.16 1.02
N THR A 71 -0.08 -10.98 1.39
CA THR A 71 0.98 -11.98 1.15
C THR A 71 0.74 -13.26 1.95
N TYR A 72 0.25 -13.15 3.19
CA TYR A 72 -0.16 -14.29 4.01
C TYR A 72 -1.31 -15.06 3.35
N LEU A 73 -2.40 -14.36 2.98
CA LEU A 73 -3.55 -14.97 2.30
C LEU A 73 -3.18 -15.57 0.95
N ARG A 74 -2.32 -14.89 0.17
CA ARG A 74 -1.83 -15.37 -1.12
C ARG A 74 -0.98 -16.63 -0.98
N ALA A 75 -0.15 -16.73 0.05
CA ALA A 75 0.63 -17.93 0.31
C ALA A 75 -0.26 -19.12 0.71
N LEU A 76 -1.36 -18.86 1.42
CA LEU A 76 -2.38 -19.86 1.74
C LEU A 76 -3.24 -20.24 0.51
N HIS A 77 -3.61 -19.27 -0.32
CA HIS A 77 -4.35 -19.48 -1.56
C HIS A 77 -3.50 -20.05 -2.70
N ARG A 78 -2.18 -19.86 -2.74
CA ARG A 78 -1.29 -20.56 -3.68
C ARG A 78 -1.27 -22.07 -3.45
N ALA A 79 -1.77 -22.55 -2.31
CA ALA A 79 -2.10 -23.97 -2.15
C ALA A 79 -3.36 -24.39 -2.95
N LYS A 80 -4.12 -23.45 -3.55
CA LYS A 80 -5.39 -23.69 -4.27
C LYS A 80 -5.68 -22.86 -5.55
N VAL A 81 -4.97 -21.78 -5.92
CA VAL A 81 -5.37 -20.89 -7.05
C VAL A 81 -4.24 -20.63 -8.07
N SER A 82 -4.57 -20.84 -9.35
CA SER A 82 -3.71 -20.75 -10.55
C SER A 82 -3.22 -19.32 -10.85
N GLY A 83 -1.96 -19.19 -11.29
CA GLY A 83 -1.21 -17.93 -11.40
C GLY A 83 -1.73 -16.87 -12.39
N LYS A 84 -2.69 -17.19 -13.25
CA LYS A 84 -3.21 -16.27 -14.29
C LYS A 84 -4.02 -15.10 -13.73
N ILE A 85 -4.82 -15.32 -12.70
CA ILE A 85 -5.63 -14.27 -12.06
C ILE A 85 -4.73 -13.23 -11.37
N VAL A 86 -3.57 -13.67 -10.89
CA VAL A 86 -2.63 -12.81 -10.17
C VAL A 86 -1.82 -11.91 -11.11
N ALA A 87 -1.55 -12.36 -12.33
CA ALA A 87 -0.93 -11.50 -13.35
C ALA A 87 -1.87 -10.35 -13.71
N ALA A 88 -3.16 -10.63 -13.93
CA ALA A 88 -4.16 -9.63 -14.31
C ALA A 88 -4.47 -8.61 -13.20
N SER A 89 -4.56 -9.05 -11.93
CA SER A 89 -4.78 -8.13 -10.81
C SER A 89 -3.53 -7.29 -10.49
N GLY A 90 -2.34 -7.86 -10.69
CA GLY A 90 -1.07 -7.16 -10.48
C GLY A 90 -0.87 -6.01 -11.47
N THR A 91 -1.10 -6.26 -12.76
CA THR A 91 -1.01 -5.22 -13.80
C THR A 91 -2.03 -4.11 -13.60
N THR A 92 -3.28 -4.44 -13.22
CA THR A 92 -4.30 -3.41 -12.96
C THR A 92 -3.97 -2.55 -11.73
N SER A 93 -3.42 -3.13 -10.65
CA SER A 93 -2.94 -2.34 -9.50
C SER A 93 -1.71 -1.49 -9.82
N THR A 94 -0.78 -1.99 -10.64
CA THR A 94 0.36 -1.19 -11.12
C THR A 94 -0.09 -0.03 -12.02
N ILE A 95 -1.08 -0.25 -12.90
CA ILE A 95 -1.66 0.82 -13.73
C ILE A 95 -2.38 1.86 -12.86
N ALA A 96 -3.15 1.44 -11.86
CA ALA A 96 -3.80 2.36 -10.92
C ALA A 96 -2.77 3.17 -10.10
N MET A 97 -1.66 2.54 -9.73
CA MET A 97 -0.57 3.20 -9.02
C MET A 97 0.20 4.17 -9.93
N ILE A 98 0.51 3.80 -11.17
CA ILE A 98 1.12 4.70 -12.16
C ILE A 98 0.18 5.87 -12.46
N SER A 99 -1.13 5.63 -12.58
CA SER A 99 -2.14 6.69 -12.73
C SER A 99 -2.15 7.64 -11.52
N CYS A 100 -2.04 7.08 -10.31
CA CYS A 100 -1.86 7.86 -9.08
C CYS A 100 -0.48 8.56 -9.01
N CYS A 101 0.59 8.05 -9.62
CA CYS A 101 1.90 8.69 -9.60
C CYS A 101 2.07 9.75 -10.72
N ALA A 102 1.35 9.61 -11.83
CA ALA A 102 1.39 10.52 -12.97
C ALA A 102 0.85 11.92 -12.64
N HIS A 103 0.19 12.12 -11.48
CA HIS A 103 -0.21 13.45 -11.02
C HIS A 103 0.95 14.29 -10.48
N TYR A 104 2.08 13.69 -10.08
CA TYR A 104 3.23 14.43 -9.52
C TYR A 104 4.23 14.87 -10.61
N LEU A 105 4.13 14.25 -11.79
CA LEU A 105 4.85 14.61 -13.02
C LEU A 105 4.51 16.02 -13.53
N VAL A 106 3.45 16.59 -12.96
CA VAL A 106 2.88 17.90 -13.25
C VAL A 106 3.70 19.04 -12.62
N ASN A 107 4.58 18.79 -11.66
CA ASN A 107 5.40 19.85 -11.04
C ASN A 107 6.55 20.41 -11.91
N ILE A 108 6.77 19.91 -13.14
CA ILE A 108 7.89 20.37 -14.02
C ILE A 108 7.46 20.79 -15.44
N LEU A 109 6.17 20.92 -15.76
CA LEU A 109 5.75 21.44 -17.09
C LEU A 109 5.12 22.85 -17.00
N PRO A 110 5.74 23.89 -17.56
CA PRO A 110 5.14 25.20 -17.64
C PRO A 110 4.13 25.24 -18.79
N VAL A 111 2.90 24.82 -18.53
CA VAL A 111 1.72 25.21 -19.32
C VAL A 111 0.53 25.33 -18.36
N ILE A 112 0.42 26.50 -17.72
CA ILE A 112 -0.76 27.26 -17.21
C ILE A 112 -1.98 26.51 -16.60
N GLY A 113 -2.34 25.28 -16.98
CA GLY A 113 -3.42 24.46 -16.39
C GLY A 113 -2.97 23.52 -15.25
N ILE A 114 -1.68 23.41 -15.01
CA ILE A 114 -1.02 22.43 -14.13
C ILE A 114 -0.74 23.01 -12.72
N SER A 115 -0.41 24.29 -12.64
CA SER A 115 -0.22 25.06 -11.41
C SER A 115 -1.50 25.15 -10.57
N GLY A 116 -2.68 25.13 -11.22
CA GLY A 116 -3.98 25.07 -10.56
C GLY A 116 -4.20 23.77 -9.78
N LEU A 117 -3.72 22.62 -10.29
CA LEU A 117 -3.80 21.34 -9.59
C LEU A 117 -2.83 21.26 -8.41
N ALA A 118 -1.63 21.82 -8.50
CA ALA A 118 -0.69 21.86 -7.38
C ALA A 118 -1.22 22.71 -6.21
N VAL A 119 -1.81 23.87 -6.51
CA VAL A 119 -2.51 24.70 -5.52
C VAL A 119 -3.73 23.96 -4.97
N PHE A 120 -4.54 23.34 -5.83
CA PHE A 120 -5.72 22.57 -5.41
C PHE A 120 -5.33 21.39 -4.49
N LEU A 121 -4.32 20.60 -4.85
CA LEU A 121 -3.87 19.44 -4.06
C LEU A 121 -3.26 19.86 -2.72
N GLY A 122 -2.56 21.00 -2.66
CA GLY A 122 -2.09 21.58 -1.39
C GLY A 122 -3.24 22.07 -0.50
N GLN A 123 -4.29 22.68 -1.09
CA GLN A 123 -5.47 23.13 -0.35
C GLN A 123 -6.33 21.95 0.17
N TYR A 124 -6.37 20.83 -0.55
CA TYR A 124 -7.14 19.63 -0.19
C TYR A 124 -6.28 18.50 0.40
N GLN A 125 -5.02 18.77 0.76
CA GLN A 125 -4.08 17.75 1.24
C GLN A 125 -4.62 16.95 2.43
N THR A 126 -5.21 17.64 3.42
CA THR A 126 -5.82 17.00 4.59
C THR A 126 -7.00 16.12 4.21
N GLU A 127 -7.87 16.58 3.32
CA GLU A 127 -9.02 15.80 2.84
C GLU A 127 -8.56 14.53 2.10
N LEU A 128 -7.51 14.65 1.30
CA LEU A 128 -6.90 13.51 0.62
C LEU A 128 -6.28 12.51 1.60
N PHE A 129 -5.64 12.98 2.67
CA PHE A 129 -5.15 12.10 3.73
C PHE A 129 -6.28 11.39 4.47
N ILE A 130 -7.37 12.09 4.77
CA ILE A 130 -8.56 11.49 5.41
C ILE A 130 -9.16 10.41 4.51
N VAL A 131 -9.41 10.71 3.24
CA VAL A 131 -9.94 9.74 2.27
C VAL A 131 -8.98 8.55 2.12
N GLY A 132 -7.68 8.82 2.04
CA GLY A 132 -6.63 7.80 2.01
C GLY A 132 -6.66 6.91 3.25
N ALA A 133 -6.81 7.48 4.44
CA ALA A 133 -6.84 6.76 5.70
C ALA A 133 -8.10 5.89 5.81
N ILE A 134 -9.28 6.42 5.45
CA ILE A 134 -10.54 5.66 5.41
C ILE A 134 -10.41 4.47 4.45
N SER A 135 -9.91 4.70 3.24
CA SER A 135 -9.67 3.65 2.25
C SER A 135 -8.69 2.59 2.76
N ASN A 136 -7.63 3.02 3.45
CA ASN A 136 -6.64 2.13 4.06
C ASN A 136 -7.28 1.22 5.13
N LEU A 137 -8.05 1.82 6.04
CA LEU A 137 -8.80 1.09 7.08
C LEU A 137 -9.80 0.10 6.47
N ALA A 138 -10.56 0.53 5.46
CA ALA A 138 -11.51 -0.33 4.75
C ALA A 138 -10.80 -1.54 4.10
N GLY A 139 -9.66 -1.31 3.45
CA GLY A 139 -8.86 -2.39 2.86
C GLY A 139 -8.29 -3.36 3.90
N ILE A 140 -7.82 -2.86 5.05
CA ILE A 140 -7.37 -3.71 6.16
C ILE A 140 -8.54 -4.57 6.66
N PHE A 141 -9.69 -3.96 6.94
CA PHE A 141 -10.87 -4.68 7.43
C PHE A 141 -11.33 -5.76 6.45
N TYR A 142 -11.35 -5.46 5.15
CA TYR A 142 -11.69 -6.41 4.10
C TYR A 142 -10.73 -7.62 4.10
N LEU A 143 -9.42 -7.38 4.12
CA LEU A 143 -8.40 -8.42 4.12
C LEU A 143 -8.45 -9.27 5.40
N LEU A 144 -8.63 -8.65 6.56
CA LEU A 144 -8.83 -9.35 7.84
C LEU A 144 -10.08 -10.24 7.82
N SER A 145 -11.18 -9.75 7.26
CA SER A 145 -12.43 -10.52 7.13
C SER A 145 -12.23 -11.77 6.25
N LYS A 146 -11.47 -11.64 5.16
CA LYS A 146 -11.08 -12.79 4.32
C LYS A 146 -10.17 -13.76 5.07
N ALA A 147 -9.22 -13.26 5.86
CA ALA A 147 -8.33 -14.10 6.66
C ALA A 147 -9.07 -14.88 7.76
N LYS A 148 -10.03 -14.25 8.44
CA LYS A 148 -10.89 -14.90 9.44
C LYS A 148 -11.75 -16.00 8.81
N LYS A 149 -12.40 -15.72 7.67
CA LYS A 149 -13.22 -16.69 6.93
C LYS A 149 -12.40 -17.91 6.48
N PHE A 150 -11.15 -17.68 6.03
CA PHE A 150 -10.24 -18.77 5.68
C PHE A 150 -9.90 -19.65 6.89
N LYS A 151 -9.65 -19.05 8.06
CA LYS A 151 -9.37 -19.80 9.29
C LYS A 151 -10.55 -20.69 9.69
N GLN A 152 -11.78 -20.16 9.65
CA GLN A 152 -13.01 -20.87 10.00
C GLN A 152 -13.28 -22.08 9.09
N ASN A 153 -13.16 -21.90 7.76
CA ASN A 153 -13.39 -22.97 6.79
C ASN A 153 -12.35 -24.11 6.82
N HIS A 154 -11.24 -23.93 7.54
CA HIS A 154 -10.17 -24.92 7.68
C HIS A 154 -10.07 -25.52 9.11
N THR A 155 -10.91 -25.08 10.06
CA THR A 155 -11.03 -25.63 11.42
C THR A 155 -12.24 -26.53 11.63
N LEU A 156 -13.13 -26.66 10.65
CA LEU A 156 -14.17 -27.70 10.58
C LEU A 156 -13.68 -28.86 9.69
#